data_AF-A0A7R9APY9-F1
#
_entry.id   AF-A0A7R9APY9-F1
#
_cell.length_a   1.000
_cell.length_b   1.000
_cell.length_c   1.000
_cell.angle_alpha   90.00
_cell.angle_beta   90.00
_cell.angle_gamma   90.00
#
_symmetry.space_group_name_H-M   'P 1'
#
loop_
_entity.id
_entity.type
_entity.pdbx_description
1 polymer ?
#
loop_
_entity_poly.entity_id
_entity_poly.type
_entity_poly.pdbx_seq_one_letter_code
_entity_poly.pdbx_strand_id
1 'polypeptide(L)'
;MDLPLLFESGSMLEYIHKIIVVTCEEDLQLQRLMDRNSMSESRAKQRISAQMSLESKCEKGHFVVENSGTVEDTRQQVLKIISVLQSYNTHWKMRAIVGLCCTGIVSLLIWLGTKLVQWQQLSITRR
;
A
#
# COMPACT_ATOMS: atom_id res chain seq x y z
N MET A 1 -9.59 0.94 -6.26
CA MET A 1 -9.98 -0.12 -7.21
C MET A 1 -10.76 -1.16 -6.43
N ASP A 2 -11.90 -1.62 -6.94
CA ASP A 2 -12.72 -2.67 -6.30
C ASP A 2 -12.79 -3.88 -7.24
N LEU A 3 -12.53 -5.07 -6.70
CA LEU A 3 -12.34 -6.32 -7.45
C LEU A 3 -12.85 -7.53 -6.64
N PRO A 4 -14.10 -8.00 -6.89
CA PRO A 4 -14.70 -9.09 -6.13
C PRO A 4 -13.98 -10.44 -6.25
N LEU A 5 -13.37 -10.71 -7.41
CA LEU A 5 -12.70 -11.97 -7.78
C LEU A 5 -11.18 -11.84 -7.86
N LEU A 6 -10.62 -10.93 -7.06
CA LEU A 6 -9.20 -10.57 -7.12
C LEU A 6 -8.28 -11.78 -6.94
N PHE A 7 -8.55 -12.62 -5.93
CA PHE A 7 -7.70 -13.77 -5.61
C PHE A 7 -7.91 -14.95 -6.54
N GLU A 8 -9.11 -15.08 -7.09
CA GLU A 8 -9.51 -16.14 -8.01
C GLU A 8 -8.89 -15.93 -9.40
N SER A 9 -8.71 -14.66 -9.81
CA SER A 9 -8.12 -14.32 -11.11
C SER A 9 -6.59 -14.43 -11.11
N GLY A 10 -5.93 -14.25 -9.95
CA GLY A 10 -4.49 -14.44 -9.72
C GLY A 10 -3.55 -13.43 -10.39
N SER A 11 -3.83 -13.07 -11.64
CA SER A 11 -2.95 -12.28 -12.53
C SER A 11 -2.72 -10.84 -12.09
N MET A 12 -3.64 -10.25 -11.33
CA MET A 12 -3.53 -8.84 -10.91
C MET A 12 -2.84 -8.66 -9.55
N LEU A 13 -2.66 -9.74 -8.77
CA LEU A 13 -2.13 -9.67 -7.41
C LEU A 13 -0.74 -9.05 -7.35
N GLU A 14 0.11 -9.34 -8.33
CA GLU A 14 1.49 -8.82 -8.42
C GLU A 14 1.54 -7.30 -8.61
N TYR A 15 0.48 -6.70 -9.14
CA TYR A 15 0.40 -5.25 -9.40
C TYR A 15 -0.24 -4.48 -8.23
N ILE A 16 -0.77 -5.16 -7.23
CA ILE A 16 -1.47 -4.54 -6.11
C ILE A 16 -0.57 -4.46 -4.88
N HIS A 17 -0.30 -3.24 -4.43
CA HIS A 17 0.60 -2.99 -3.30
C HIS A 17 -0.02 -3.29 -1.94
N LYS A 18 -1.32 -3.04 -1.77
CA LYS A 18 -2.08 -3.27 -0.53
C LYS A 18 -3.48 -3.71 -0.89
N ILE A 19 -3.93 -4.77 -0.23
CA ILE A 19 -5.24 -5.39 -0.42
C ILE A 19 -6.03 -5.21 0.87
N ILE A 20 -7.21 -4.61 0.77
CA ILE A 20 -8.13 -4.46 1.88
C ILE A 20 -9.30 -5.40 1.62
N VAL A 21 -9.58 -6.29 2.55
CA VAL A 21 -10.67 -7.26 2.48
C VAL A 21 -11.78 -6.80 3.41
N VAL A 22 -13.00 -6.73 2.90
CA VAL A 22 -14.18 -6.42 3.70
C VAL A 22 -14.92 -7.71 3.97
N THR A 23 -15.17 -8.00 5.24
CA THR A 23 -15.86 -9.20 5.70
C THR A 23 -17.13 -8.84 6.47
N CYS A 24 -18.05 -9.79 6.55
CA CYS A 24 -19.19 -9.75 7.45
C CYS A 24 -19.63 -11.17 7.82
N GLU A 25 -20.49 -11.29 8.83
CA GLU A 25 -21.15 -12.53 9.23
C GLU A 25 -21.86 -13.19 8.03
N GLU A 26 -21.80 -14.52 7.96
CA GLU A 26 -22.30 -15.29 6.81
C GLU A 26 -23.82 -15.09 6.59
N ASP A 27 -24.59 -15.08 7.68
CA ASP A 27 -26.04 -14.86 7.63
C ASP A 27 -26.38 -13.47 7.08
N LEU A 28 -25.63 -12.45 7.53
CA LEU A 28 -25.78 -11.08 7.06
C LEU A 28 -25.33 -10.92 5.60
N GLN A 29 -24.27 -11.63 5.20
CA GLN A 29 -23.80 -11.66 3.82
C GLN A 29 -24.87 -12.23 2.89
N LEU A 30 -25.46 -13.36 3.29
CA LEU A 30 -26.51 -14.04 2.54
C LEU A 30 -27.75 -13.16 2.42
N GLN A 31 -28.23 -12.60 3.54
CA GLN A 31 -29.38 -11.72 3.57
C GLN A 31 -29.17 -10.51 2.66
N ARG A 32 -28.05 -9.79 2.81
CA ARG A 32 -27.73 -8.61 1.98
C ARG A 32 -27.62 -8.96 0.48
N LEU A 33 -27.10 -10.13 0.15
CA LEU A 33 -27.00 -10.59 -1.23
C LEU A 33 -28.38 -10.89 -1.83
N MET A 34 -29.25 -11.54 -1.06
CA MET A 34 -30.63 -11.84 -1.45
C MET A 34 -31.42 -10.55 -1.66
N ASP A 35 -31.36 -9.62 -0.71
CA ASP A 35 -32.08 -8.35 -0.75
C ASP A 35 -31.63 -7.48 -1.93
N ARG A 36 -30.31 -7.37 -2.16
CA ARG A 36 -29.76 -6.54 -3.23
C ARG A 36 -30.07 -7.08 -4.62
N ASN A 37 -30.04 -8.39 -4.80
CA ASN A 37 -30.14 -9.02 -6.11
C ASN A 37 -31.50 -9.71 -6.37
N SER A 38 -32.43 -9.64 -5.42
CA SER A 38 -33.73 -10.32 -5.45
C SER A 38 -33.61 -11.82 -5.78
N MET A 39 -32.68 -12.50 -5.12
CA MET A 39 -32.35 -13.91 -5.37
C MET A 39 -32.94 -14.83 -4.31
N SER A 40 -33.24 -16.08 -4.69
CA SER A 40 -33.57 -17.13 -3.71
C SER A 40 -32.34 -17.53 -2.90
N GLU A 41 -32.57 -17.98 -1.67
CA GLU A 41 -31.52 -18.41 -0.74
C GLU A 41 -30.57 -19.45 -1.35
N SER A 42 -31.13 -20.47 -2.02
CA SER A 42 -30.35 -21.53 -2.68
C SER A 42 -29.39 -20.97 -3.75
N ARG A 43 -29.85 -20.03 -4.58
CA ARG A 43 -28.99 -19.40 -5.60
C ARG A 43 -27.95 -18.48 -4.96
N ALA A 44 -28.30 -17.78 -3.89
CA ALA A 44 -27.38 -16.91 -3.17
C ALA A 44 -26.25 -17.73 -2.51
N LYS A 45 -26.59 -18.83 -1.83
CA LYS A 45 -25.62 -19.79 -1.26
C LYS A 45 -24.71 -20.37 -2.34
N GLN A 46 -25.27 -20.82 -3.46
CA GLN A 46 -24.49 -21.36 -4.57
C GLN A 46 -23.49 -20.33 -5.14
N ARG A 47 -23.89 -19.05 -5.19
CA ARG A 47 -23.04 -17.96 -5.66
C ARG A 47 -21.92 -17.64 -4.67
N ILE A 48 -22.19 -17.66 -3.37
CA ILE A 48 -21.19 -17.47 -2.32
C ILE A 48 -20.18 -18.63 -2.36
N SER A 49 -20.66 -19.87 -2.42
CA SER A 49 -19.80 -21.07 -2.45
C SER A 49 -18.96 -21.21 -3.73
N ALA A 50 -19.35 -20.56 -4.82
CA ALA A 50 -18.59 -20.56 -6.07
C ALA A 50 -17.32 -19.68 -6.00
N GLN A 51 -17.21 -18.84 -4.98
CA GLN A 51 -16.06 -17.97 -4.76
C GLN A 51 -15.16 -18.54 -3.66
N MET A 52 -13.94 -17.99 -3.54
CA MET A 52 -13.08 -18.28 -2.41
C MET A 52 -13.76 -17.80 -1.11
N SER A 53 -13.66 -18.59 -0.04
CA SER A 53 -14.25 -18.25 1.26
C SER A 53 -13.73 -16.91 1.78
N LEU A 54 -14.57 -16.18 2.52
CA LEU A 54 -14.17 -14.89 3.12
C LEU A 54 -12.98 -15.05 4.06
N GLU A 55 -12.93 -16.14 4.83
CA GLU A 55 -11.81 -16.45 5.72
C GLU A 55 -10.49 -16.54 4.96
N SER A 56 -10.43 -17.33 3.87
CA SER A 56 -9.24 -17.42 3.04
C SER A 56 -8.87 -16.10 2.35
N LYS A 57 -9.85 -15.24 2.03
CA LYS A 57 -9.57 -13.88 1.54
C LYS A 57 -8.94 -13.03 2.65
N CYS A 58 -9.44 -13.11 3.88
CA CYS A 58 -8.91 -12.39 5.03
C CYS A 58 -7.46 -12.76 5.33
N GLU A 59 -7.10 -14.04 5.25
CA GLU A 59 -5.72 -14.53 5.42
C GLU A 59 -4.75 -13.96 4.38
N LYS A 60 -5.22 -13.75 3.13
CA LYS A 60 -4.42 -13.21 2.03
C LYS A 60 -4.44 -11.67 1.95
N GLY A 61 -5.35 -11.04 2.69
CA GLY A 61 -5.49 -9.59 2.75
C GLY A 61 -4.36 -8.93 3.55
N HIS A 62 -4.05 -7.68 3.24
CA HIS A 62 -3.13 -6.89 4.07
C HIS A 62 -3.85 -6.22 5.24
N PHE A 63 -5.11 -5.85 5.01
CA PHE A 63 -6.00 -5.28 6.00
C PHE A 63 -7.35 -5.95 5.88
N VAL A 64 -8.02 -6.16 7.02
CA VAL A 64 -9.37 -6.70 7.10
C VAL A 64 -10.26 -5.65 7.75
N VAL A 65 -11.44 -5.42 7.18
CA VAL A 65 -12.46 -4.51 7.69
C VAL A 65 -13.72 -5.32 7.96
N GLU A 66 -14.15 -5.32 9.22
CA GLU A 66 -15.39 -5.97 9.66
C GLU A 66 -16.59 -5.04 9.45
N ASN A 67 -17.61 -5.53 8.74
CA ASN A 67 -18.82 -4.79 8.33
C ASN A 67 -20.12 -5.47 8.80
N SER A 68 -20.04 -6.26 9.87
CA SER A 68 -21.20 -6.81 10.59
C SER A 68 -21.79 -5.82 11.60
N GLY A 69 -20.95 -4.92 12.12
CA GLY A 69 -21.35 -3.92 13.12
C GLY A 69 -22.04 -2.68 12.52
N THR A 70 -21.91 -1.56 13.23
CA THR A 70 -22.48 -0.29 12.77
C THR A 70 -21.60 0.34 11.70
N VAL A 71 -22.20 1.23 10.89
CA VAL A 71 -21.47 2.02 9.88
C VAL A 71 -20.32 2.83 10.52
N GLU A 72 -20.51 3.28 11.77
CA GLU A 72 -19.50 4.04 12.49
C GLU A 72 -18.29 3.17 12.87
N ASP A 73 -18.51 1.91 13.27
CA ASP A 73 -17.42 0.97 13.57
C ASP A 73 -16.56 0.71 12.32
N THR A 74 -17.22 0.49 11.18
CA THR A 74 -16.54 0.32 9.90
C THR A 74 -15.80 1.59 9.50
N ARG A 75 -16.39 2.78 9.72
CA ARG A 75 -15.76 4.07 9.43
C ARG A 75 -14.48 4.26 10.24
N GLN A 76 -14.49 3.93 11.53
CA GLN A 76 -13.31 4.04 12.38
C GLN A 76 -12.18 3.09 11.94
N GLN A 77 -12.51 1.85 11.58
CA GLN A 77 -11.54 0.89 11.04
C GLN A 77 -10.90 1.41 9.74
N VAL A 78 -11.71 1.94 8.83
CA VAL A 78 -11.24 2.51 7.56
C VAL A 78 -10.33 3.71 7.81
N LEU A 79 -10.69 4.62 8.71
CA LEU A 79 -9.85 5.77 9.06
C LEU A 79 -8.49 5.35 9.62
N LYS A 80 -8.45 4.30 10.45
CA LYS A 80 -7.20 3.73 10.97
C LYS A 80 -6.32 3.16 9.85
N ILE A 81 -6.91 2.50 8.85
CA ILE A 81 -6.16 2.00 7.70
C ILE A 81 -5.62 3.17 6.86
N ILE A 82 -6.45 4.18 6.61
CA ILE A 82 -6.06 5.38 5.85
C ILE A 82 -4.87 6.08 6.52
N SER A 83 -4.88 6.25 7.84
CA SER A 83 -3.78 6.91 8.55
C SER A 83 -2.47 6.12 8.44
N VAL A 84 -2.53 4.78 8.54
CA VAL A 84 -1.36 3.91 8.31
C VAL A 84 -0.83 4.06 6.89
N LEU A 85 -1.71 4.04 5.89
CA LEU A 85 -1.32 4.17 4.48
C LEU A 85 -0.72 5.55 4.17
N GLN A 86 -1.24 6.61 4.79
CA GLN A 86 -0.71 7.98 4.62
C GLN A 86 0.65 8.18 5.28
N SER A 87 0.95 7.49 6.38
CA SER A 87 2.24 7.58 7.08
C SER A 87 3.43 7.11 6.23
N TYR A 88 3.19 6.35 5.16
CA TYR A 88 4.22 5.83 4.26
C TYR A 88 4.85 6.91 3.35
N ASN A 89 4.28 8.11 3.30
CA ASN A 89 4.80 9.24 2.53
C ASN A 89 6.06 9.88 3.17
N THR A 90 6.76 9.18 4.06
CA THR A 90 8.03 9.65 4.65
C THR A 90 9.21 9.45 3.69
N HIS A 91 9.11 8.48 2.78
CA HIS A 91 10.22 8.11 1.90
C HIS A 91 10.65 9.25 0.94
N TRP A 92 9.75 10.14 0.51
CA TRP A 92 10.14 11.29 -0.34
C TRP A 92 10.99 12.30 0.43
N LYS A 93 10.70 12.53 1.72
CA LYS A 93 11.50 13.40 2.59
C LYS A 93 12.91 12.83 2.77
N MET A 94 13.00 11.52 2.99
CA MET A 94 14.28 10.81 3.08
C MET A 94 15.07 10.86 1.77
N ARG A 95 14.40 10.66 0.62
CA ARG A 95 15.01 10.78 -0.71
C ARG A 95 15.56 12.18 -0.97
N ALA A 96 14.85 13.23 -0.58
CA ALA A 96 15.31 14.60 -0.72
C ALA A 96 16.57 14.88 0.14
N ILE A 97 16.58 14.43 1.40
CA ILE A 97 17.74 14.58 2.31
C ILE A 97 18.97 13.86 1.74
N VAL A 98 18.81 12.61 1.29
CA VAL A 98 19.92 11.83 0.70
C VAL A 98 20.47 12.53 -0.55
N GLY A 99 19.60 13.03 -1.43
CA GLY A 99 20.03 13.78 -2.61
C GLY A 99 20.84 15.03 -2.26
N LEU A 100 20.43 15.77 -1.22
CA LEU A 100 21.12 16.98 -0.77
C LEU A 100 22.48 16.67 -0.13
N CYS A 101 22.58 15.57 0.62
CA CYS A 101 23.86 15.08 1.16
C CYS A 101 24.82 14.63 0.04
N CYS A 102 24.34 13.86 -0.94
CA CYS A 102 25.16 13.37 -2.05
C CYS A 102 25.73 14.53 -2.89
N THR A 103 24.90 15.53 -3.21
CA THR A 103 25.35 16.71 -3.96
C THR A 103 26.37 17.55 -3.18
N GLY A 104 26.16 17.70 -1.87
CA GLY A 104 27.14 18.34 -0.97
C GLY A 104 28.50 17.64 -0.99
N ILE A 105 28.52 16.32 -0.83
CA ILE A 105 29.76 15.51 -0.86
C ILE A 105 30.48 15.64 -2.20
N VAL A 106 29.75 15.51 -3.32
CA VAL A 106 30.35 15.64 -4.66
C VAL A 106 30.93 17.03 -4.87
N SER A 107 30.22 18.08 -4.46
CA SER A 107 30.71 19.46 -4.58
C SER A 107 31.99 19.69 -3.77
N LEU A 108 32.08 19.11 -2.56
CA LEU A 108 33.24 19.20 -1.70
C LEU A 108 34.45 18.49 -2.31
N LEU A 109 34.25 17.30 -2.90
CA LEU A 109 35.31 16.55 -3.57
C LEU A 109 35.86 17.31 -4.79
N ILE A 110 34.98 17.91 -5.60
CA ILE A 110 35.38 18.74 -6.74
C ILE A 110 36.17 19.96 -6.24
N TRP A 111 35.67 20.65 -5.21
CA TRP A 111 36.33 21.81 -4.63
C TRP A 111 37.72 21.46 -4.07
N LEU A 112 37.84 20.39 -3.29
CA LEU A 112 39.12 19.88 -2.77
C LEU A 112 40.09 19.52 -3.90
N GLY A 113 39.59 18.85 -4.95
CA GLY A 113 40.39 18.53 -6.14
C GLY A 113 40.95 19.78 -6.81
N THR A 114 40.13 20.81 -7.03
CA THR A 114 40.58 22.08 -7.63
C THR A 114 41.59 22.81 -6.75
N LYS A 115 41.42 22.76 -5.42
CA LYS A 115 42.35 23.37 -4.46
C LYS A 115 43.70 22.66 -4.43
N LEU A 116 43.72 21.33 -4.52
CA LEU A 116 44.94 20.53 -4.61
C LEU A 116 45.72 20.87 -5.88
N VAL A 117 45.04 20.96 -7.03
CA VAL A 117 45.68 21.34 -8.32
C VAL A 117 46.26 22.75 -8.25
N GLN A 118 45.53 23.72 -7.70
CA GLN A 118 46.04 25.09 -7.49
C GLN A 118 47.27 25.11 -6.57
N TRP A 119 47.27 24.32 -5.49
CA TRP A 119 48.39 24.24 -4.55
C TRP A 119 49.64 23.61 -5.20
N GLN A 120 49.46 22.60 -6.06
CA GLN A 120 50.54 22.01 -6.84
C GLN A 120 51.14 23.02 -7.84
N GLN A 121 50.32 23.82 -8.52
CA GLN A 121 50.82 24.87 -9.43
C GLN A 121 51.63 25.94 -8.67
N LEU A 122 51.11 26.42 -7.52
CA LEU A 122 51.80 27.42 -6.69
C LEU A 122 53.13 26.92 -6.11
N SER A 123 53.25 25.62 -5.80
CA SER A 123 54.51 25.04 -5.29
C SER A 123 55.57 24.86 -6.39
N ILE A 124 55.16 24.70 -7.65
CA ILE A 124 56.06 24.65 -8.80
C ILE A 124 56.56 26.06 -9.18
N THR A 125 55.70 27.08 -9.15
CA THR A 125 56.08 28.48 -9.48
C THR A 125 56.94 29.16 -8.42
N ARG A 126 57.06 28.60 -7.21
CA ARG A 126 57.90 29.13 -6.10
C ARG A 126 59.32 28.57 -6.06
N ARG A 127 59.72 27.70 -6.99
CA ARG A 127 61.11 27.26 -7.21
C ARG A 127 61.69 27.95 -8.44
#